data_AF-A0A6J8DVX3-F1
#
_entry.id   AF-A0A6J8DVX3-F1
#
_cell.length_a   1.000
_cell.length_b   1.000
_cell.length_c   1.000
_cell.angle_alpha   90.00
_cell.angle_beta   90.00
_cell.angle_gamma   90.00
#
_symmetry.space_group_name_H-M   'P 1'
#
loop_
_entity.id
_entity.type
_entity.pdbx_description
1 polymer ?
#
loop_
_entity_poly.entity_id
_entity_poly.type
_entity_poly.pdbx_seq_one_letter_code
_entity_poly.pdbx_strand_id
1 'polypeptide(L)'
;MVSHAVNDDDCRPNLSTKFSSDPPIIDGSIPSTGPVRDLSSGSLEGIGGHTITANLSKAAAELYSKAWRPGTRASYKSAWKRWSSWCNSREINPIQTSVENIIECLTTLFNEQKQYRTINTYRSAISRGHNLLNSISVGKHPGIIHHMMAIMDVRTPLLRYQSSWDVDKVLNCITEWGDNSSLSMKILVQKLTMLLALTLAGKVSEIHKLNLDFMCDKGDHIIFQINFPQ
;
A
#
# COMPACT_ATOMS: atom_id res chain seq x y z
N MET A 1 24.24 -43.69 10.67
CA MET A 1 25.55 -43.26 10.15
C MET A 1 25.70 -41.80 10.49
N VAL A 2 26.59 -41.49 11.44
CA VAL A 2 26.79 -40.15 12.02
C VAL A 2 27.73 -39.35 11.12
N SER A 3 27.39 -38.10 10.85
CA SER A 3 28.27 -37.01 10.40
C SER A 3 27.42 -35.74 10.24
N HIS A 4 27.81 -34.52 10.57
CA HIS A 4 28.82 -33.95 11.44
C HIS A 4 28.39 -32.47 11.49
N ALA A 5 28.17 -31.91 12.69
CA ALA A 5 27.94 -30.47 12.83
C ALA A 5 29.28 -29.74 12.90
N VAL A 6 29.39 -28.64 12.16
CA VAL A 6 30.40 -27.60 12.37
C VAL A 6 29.63 -26.28 12.51
N ASN A 7 29.72 -25.72 13.71
CA ASN A 7 29.34 -24.36 14.03
C ASN A 7 30.56 -23.47 13.74
N ASP A 8 30.33 -22.32 13.11
CA ASP A 8 31.27 -21.20 13.15
C ASP A 8 30.58 -20.02 13.84
N ASP A 9 31.11 -19.71 15.02
CA ASP A 9 30.87 -18.50 15.80
C ASP A 9 31.90 -17.42 15.41
N ASP A 10 31.54 -16.17 15.68
CA ASP A 10 32.39 -14.97 15.77
C ASP A 10 33.00 -14.34 14.51
N CYS A 11 32.49 -13.15 14.14
CA CYS A 11 33.15 -11.89 14.48
C CYS A 11 32.37 -10.66 13.99
N ARG A 12 31.96 -9.80 14.94
CA ARG A 12 31.70 -8.36 14.71
C ARG A 12 33.00 -7.65 14.27
N PRO A 13 32.87 -6.46 13.69
CA PRO A 13 33.32 -5.31 14.47
C PRO A 13 32.29 -4.17 14.54
N ASN A 14 32.28 -3.53 15.71
CA ASN A 14 31.67 -2.23 15.98
C ASN A 14 32.27 -1.15 15.08
N LEU A 15 31.45 -0.20 14.62
CA LEU A 15 31.90 1.18 14.50
C LEU A 15 30.77 2.14 14.86
N SER A 16 30.90 2.70 16.06
CA SER A 16 30.21 3.89 16.51
C SER A 16 30.72 5.11 15.75
N THR A 17 29.84 5.94 15.22
CA THR A 17 30.16 7.35 14.99
C THR A 17 28.94 8.23 15.26
N LYS A 18 29.13 9.03 16.32
CA LYS A 18 28.28 10.12 16.79
C LYS A 18 28.09 11.15 15.66
N PHE A 19 26.88 11.69 15.52
CA PHE A 19 26.70 13.03 14.96
C PHE A 19 25.95 13.88 16.00
N SER A 20 26.74 14.68 16.70
CA SER A 20 26.31 15.87 17.42
C SER A 20 26.78 17.05 16.62
N SER A 21 25.86 17.95 16.26
CA SER A 21 26.02 19.41 16.23
C SER A 21 24.85 20.05 15.47
N ASP A 22 23.97 20.77 16.20
CA ASP A 22 23.20 21.90 15.66
C ASP A 22 24.18 22.98 15.13
N PRO A 23 23.85 23.84 14.14
CA PRO A 23 23.10 25.11 14.41
C PRO A 23 22.38 25.70 13.13
N PRO A 24 21.91 26.98 13.08
CA PRO A 24 21.66 27.96 14.13
C PRO A 24 20.20 28.44 14.24
N ILE A 25 19.92 28.98 15.43
CA ILE A 25 18.81 29.89 15.74
C ILE A 25 19.00 31.19 14.93
N ILE A 26 17.97 31.63 14.21
CA ILE A 26 17.85 33.00 13.71
C ILE A 26 16.63 33.63 14.39
N ASP A 27 16.92 34.52 15.32
CA ASP A 27 16.00 35.50 15.88
C ASP A 27 15.82 36.64 14.85
N GLY A 28 14.60 37.15 14.69
CA GLY A 28 14.34 38.25 13.75
C GLY A 28 12.91 38.32 13.21
N SER A 29 12.03 38.98 13.98
CA SER A 29 11.06 39.98 13.50
C SER A 29 9.95 39.59 12.52
N ILE A 30 8.71 39.62 13.03
CA ILE A 30 7.45 39.70 12.26
C ILE A 30 7.42 41.02 11.46
N PRO A 31 6.87 41.01 10.23
CA PRO A 31 5.92 42.05 9.85
C PRO A 31 4.58 41.47 9.37
N SER A 32 3.55 42.19 9.79
CA SER A 32 2.12 42.01 9.55
C SER A 32 1.70 42.24 8.08
N THR A 33 0.55 41.64 7.74
CA THR A 33 -0.52 42.08 6.81
C THR A 33 -0.51 41.65 5.33
N GLY A 34 -1.50 40.80 4.98
CA GLY A 34 -2.22 40.82 3.69
C GLY A 34 -2.24 39.51 2.87
N PRO A 35 -3.23 39.31 1.98
CA PRO A 35 -4.64 39.02 2.23
C PRO A 35 -4.95 37.51 2.13
N VAL A 36 -6.01 37.09 2.82
CA VAL A 36 -6.62 35.75 2.72
C VAL A 36 -6.98 35.47 1.26
N ARG A 37 -6.32 34.49 0.65
CA ARG A 37 -6.69 33.98 -0.68
C ARG A 37 -7.38 32.63 -0.52
N ASP A 38 -8.64 32.64 -0.93
CA ASP A 38 -9.55 31.52 -1.10
C ASP A 38 -8.86 30.31 -1.73
N LEU A 39 -8.79 29.21 -0.96
CA LEU A 39 -8.16 27.94 -1.32
C LEU A 39 -9.25 26.93 -1.72
N SER A 40 -9.96 27.27 -2.79
CA SER A 40 -10.86 26.37 -3.50
C SER A 40 -10.17 25.86 -4.76
N SER A 41 -9.36 24.80 -4.68
CA SER A 41 -9.05 24.00 -5.87
C SER A 41 -8.57 22.59 -5.55
N GLY A 42 -9.41 21.62 -5.92
CA GLY A 42 -9.10 20.21 -5.86
C GLY A 42 -8.09 19.80 -6.92
N SER A 43 -6.81 19.79 -6.57
CA SER A 43 -5.78 19.06 -7.30
C SER A 43 -4.97 18.17 -6.35
N LEU A 44 -4.51 17.04 -6.87
CA LEU A 44 -3.81 15.96 -6.17
C LEU A 44 -2.44 16.38 -5.59
N GLU A 45 -2.07 17.64 -5.78
CA GLU A 45 -0.92 18.32 -5.18
C GLU A 45 -1.14 18.63 -3.69
N GLY A 46 -2.39 18.63 -3.22
CA GLY A 46 -2.76 19.00 -1.84
C GLY A 46 -2.77 17.88 -0.81
N ILE A 47 -2.50 16.62 -1.18
CA ILE A 47 -2.50 15.51 -0.22
C ILE A 47 -1.07 15.33 0.31
N GLY A 48 -0.68 16.25 1.19
CA GLY A 48 0.51 16.11 2.03
C GLY A 48 1.85 16.44 1.38
N GLY A 49 1.84 17.14 0.25
CA GLY A 49 3.04 17.62 -0.43
C GLY A 49 3.28 19.13 -0.31
N HIS A 50 2.44 19.87 0.42
CA HIS A 50 2.39 21.33 0.34
C HIS A 50 3.70 22.06 0.65
N THR A 51 4.68 21.43 1.33
CA THR A 51 5.97 22.07 1.62
C THR A 51 7.16 21.50 0.87
N ILE A 52 7.16 20.22 0.50
CA ILE A 52 8.32 19.63 -0.19
C ILE A 52 8.24 19.93 -1.69
N THR A 53 7.15 19.54 -2.37
CA THR A 53 7.10 19.61 -3.83
C THR A 53 6.96 21.04 -4.37
N ALA A 54 6.44 21.97 -3.57
CA ALA A 54 6.37 23.39 -3.93
C ALA A 54 7.74 24.06 -4.00
N ASN A 55 8.74 23.54 -3.26
CA ASN A 55 10.11 24.05 -3.23
C ASN A 55 11.09 23.21 -4.09
N LEU A 56 10.59 22.21 -4.82
CA LEU A 56 11.42 21.35 -5.67
C LEU A 56 11.45 21.86 -7.12
N SER A 57 12.55 21.57 -7.81
CA SER A 57 12.58 21.70 -9.28
C SER A 57 11.58 20.74 -9.91
N LYS A 58 11.08 21.05 -11.11
CA LYS A 58 10.13 20.20 -11.83
C LYS A 58 10.62 18.76 -11.98
N ALA A 59 11.89 18.58 -12.33
CA ALA A 59 12.51 17.26 -12.47
C ALA A 59 12.55 16.49 -11.13
N ALA A 60 12.87 17.18 -10.02
CA ALA A 60 12.88 16.57 -8.70
C ALA A 60 11.46 16.20 -8.22
N ALA A 61 10.47 17.06 -8.50
CA ALA A 61 9.06 16.78 -8.19
C ALA A 61 8.52 15.58 -9.00
N GLU A 62 8.86 15.49 -10.29
CA GLU A 62 8.52 14.35 -11.14
C GLU A 62 9.14 13.06 -10.62
N LEU A 63 10.43 13.05 -10.28
CA LEU A 63 11.09 11.88 -9.70
C LEU A 63 10.52 11.51 -8.34
N TYR A 64 10.29 12.50 -7.47
CA TYR A 64 9.66 12.30 -6.16
C TYR A 64 8.26 11.67 -6.30
N SER A 65 7.51 12.06 -7.32
CA SER A 65 6.19 11.50 -7.61
C SER A 65 6.24 10.02 -8.05
N LYS A 66 7.34 9.56 -8.65
CA LYS A 66 7.54 8.16 -9.08
C LYS A 66 7.73 7.19 -7.91
N ALA A 67 8.10 7.67 -6.72
CA ALA A 67 8.20 6.82 -5.53
C ALA A 67 6.86 6.15 -5.15
N TRP A 68 5.74 6.65 -5.70
CA TRP A 68 4.41 6.17 -5.38
C TRP A 68 3.83 5.32 -6.50
N ARG A 69 3.40 4.10 -6.16
CA ARG A 69 2.65 3.25 -7.09
C ARG A 69 1.35 3.96 -7.48
N PRO A 70 0.96 3.96 -8.78
CA PRO A 70 -0.25 4.63 -9.24
C PRO A 70 -1.53 4.23 -8.48
N GLY A 71 -1.65 2.95 -8.12
CA GLY A 71 -2.78 2.44 -7.34
C GLY A 71 -2.87 3.03 -5.93
N THR A 72 -1.74 3.18 -5.23
CA THR A 72 -1.69 3.80 -3.89
C THR A 72 -2.12 5.26 -3.97
N ARG A 73 -1.62 5.99 -4.97
CA ARG A 73 -1.98 7.40 -5.20
C ARG A 73 -3.48 7.57 -5.46
N ALA A 74 -4.06 6.72 -6.32
CA ALA A 74 -5.49 6.75 -6.60
C ALA A 74 -6.33 6.43 -5.36
N SER A 75 -5.90 5.45 -4.56
CA SER A 75 -6.56 5.07 -3.31
C SER A 75 -6.56 6.20 -2.29
N TYR A 76 -5.39 6.84 -2.09
CA TYR A 76 -5.26 7.96 -1.16
C TYR A 76 -6.03 9.19 -1.64
N LYS A 77 -6.02 9.48 -2.95
CA LYS A 77 -6.84 10.57 -3.53
C LYS A 77 -8.32 10.36 -3.22
N SER A 78 -8.83 9.15 -3.46
CA SER A 78 -10.22 8.83 -3.22
C SER A 78 -10.59 8.97 -1.75
N ALA A 79 -9.76 8.43 -0.86
CA ALA A 79 -9.95 8.53 0.58
C ALA A 79 -9.91 9.98 1.08
N TRP A 80 -8.94 10.78 0.63
CA TRP A 80 -8.84 12.20 0.98
C TRP A 80 -10.05 12.99 0.48
N LYS A 81 -10.50 12.77 -0.76
CA LYS A 81 -11.69 13.44 -1.31
C LYS A 81 -12.92 13.19 -0.43
N ARG A 82 -13.11 11.95 0.01
CA ARG A 82 -14.22 11.59 0.89
C ARG A 82 -14.07 12.20 2.29
N TRP A 83 -12.86 12.22 2.85
CA TRP A 83 -12.54 12.92 4.09
C TRP A 83 -12.87 14.42 4.00
N SER A 84 -12.39 15.11 2.97
CA SER A 84 -12.68 16.53 2.76
C SER A 84 -14.17 16.79 2.62
N SER A 85 -14.90 15.93 1.92
CA SER A 85 -16.37 16.03 1.84
C SER A 85 -17.06 15.85 3.19
N TRP A 86 -16.58 14.93 4.03
CA TRP A 86 -17.12 14.72 5.38
C TRP A 86 -16.85 15.92 6.30
N CYS A 87 -15.69 16.57 6.14
CA CYS A 87 -15.34 17.80 6.86
C CYS A 87 -16.18 18.99 6.39
N ASN A 88 -16.30 19.18 5.07
CA ASN A 88 -17.05 20.29 4.48
C ASN A 88 -18.54 20.25 4.89
N SER A 89 -19.15 19.07 4.99
CA SER A 89 -20.54 18.94 5.45
C SER A 89 -20.74 19.30 6.93
N ARG A 90 -19.66 19.50 7.68
CA ARG A 90 -19.63 19.86 9.11
C ARG A 90 -18.94 21.19 9.35
N GLU A 91 -18.59 21.92 8.29
CA GLU A 91 -17.85 23.19 8.36
C GLU A 91 -16.49 23.06 9.08
N ILE A 92 -15.86 21.89 8.98
CA ILE A 92 -14.56 21.59 9.55
C ILE A 92 -13.47 21.78 8.49
N ASN A 93 -12.32 22.34 8.87
CA ASN A 93 -11.14 22.40 8.00
C ASN A 93 -10.49 21.00 7.88
N PRO A 94 -10.41 20.40 6.68
CA PRO A 94 -9.85 19.05 6.50
C PRO A 94 -8.34 18.94 6.67
N ILE A 95 -7.60 20.06 6.67
CA ILE A 95 -6.13 20.11 6.81
C ILE A 95 -5.74 20.28 8.29
N GLN A 96 -6.56 20.98 9.05
CA GLN A 96 -6.33 21.28 10.45
C GLN A 96 -7.63 21.11 11.23
N THR A 97 -7.78 19.93 11.81
CA THR A 97 -8.89 19.56 12.69
C THR A 97 -8.37 18.87 13.95
N SER A 98 -9.28 18.64 14.89
CA SER A 98 -8.98 17.98 16.15
C SER A 98 -8.91 16.45 15.98
N VAL A 99 -8.32 15.77 16.97
CA VAL A 99 -8.22 14.30 16.98
C VAL A 99 -9.61 13.66 16.99
N GLU A 100 -10.53 14.26 17.73
CA GLU A 100 -11.91 13.79 17.95
C GLU A 100 -12.67 13.72 16.62
N ASN A 101 -12.57 14.74 15.78
CA ASN A 101 -13.21 14.77 14.47
C ASN A 101 -12.68 13.68 13.53
N ILE A 102 -11.39 13.38 13.61
CA ILE A 102 -10.79 12.29 12.82
C ILE A 102 -11.31 10.95 13.31
N ILE A 103 -11.38 10.74 14.64
CA ILE A 103 -11.95 9.53 15.24
C ILE A 103 -13.43 9.37 14.83
N GLU A 104 -14.22 10.44 14.87
CA GLU A 104 -15.64 10.40 14.50
C GLU A 104 -15.82 10.05 13.01
N CYS A 105 -14.96 10.56 12.13
CA CYS A 105 -15.00 10.18 10.73
C CYS A 105 -14.62 8.71 10.51
N LEU A 106 -13.57 8.21 11.17
CA LEU A 106 -13.20 6.79 11.09
C LEU A 106 -14.32 5.89 11.64
N THR A 107 -15.00 6.34 12.70
CA THR A 107 -16.19 5.68 13.25
C THR A 107 -17.36 5.71 12.27
N THR A 108 -17.57 6.81 11.54
CA THR A 108 -18.58 6.89 10.48
C THR A 108 -18.32 5.81 9.41
N LEU A 109 -17.07 5.66 8.96
CA LEU A 109 -16.69 4.62 7.99
C LEU A 109 -16.88 3.20 8.55
N PHE A 110 -16.65 3.02 9.85
CA PHE A 110 -16.94 1.78 10.55
C PHE A 110 -18.43 1.45 10.53
N ASN A 111 -19.29 2.41 10.88
CA ASN A 111 -20.74 2.27 10.87
C ASN A 111 -21.31 2.02 9.46
N GLU A 112 -20.66 2.58 8.42
CA GLU A 112 -20.93 2.28 7.00
C GLU A 112 -20.45 0.87 6.56
N GLN A 113 -20.04 0.00 7.48
CA GLN A 113 -19.57 -1.37 7.20
C GLN A 113 -18.34 -1.46 6.27
N LYS A 114 -17.52 -0.40 6.16
CA LYS A 114 -16.29 -0.43 5.35
C LYS A 114 -15.24 -1.33 5.98
N GLN A 115 -14.59 -2.23 5.25
CA GLN A 115 -13.55 -3.11 5.79
C GLN A 115 -12.41 -2.36 6.53
N TYR A 116 -11.77 -3.01 7.51
CA TYR A 116 -10.63 -2.45 8.27
C TYR A 116 -9.53 -1.90 7.34
N ARG A 117 -9.16 -2.65 6.29
CA ARG A 117 -8.16 -2.22 5.31
C ARG A 117 -8.53 -0.89 4.64
N THR A 118 -9.81 -0.71 4.32
CA THR A 118 -10.31 0.53 3.75
C THR A 118 -10.17 1.68 4.75
N ILE A 119 -10.63 1.51 5.99
CA ILE A 119 -10.52 2.53 7.04
C ILE A 119 -9.05 2.90 7.29
N ASN A 120 -8.15 1.91 7.28
CA ASN A 120 -6.72 2.13 7.42
C ASN A 120 -6.10 2.94 6.27
N THR A 121 -6.62 2.80 5.04
CA THR A 121 -6.28 3.68 3.91
C THR A 121 -6.71 5.11 4.19
N TYR A 122 -7.90 5.33 4.73
CA TYR A 122 -8.35 6.67 5.13
C TYR A 122 -7.43 7.28 6.19
N ARG A 123 -7.12 6.54 7.27
CA ARG A 123 -6.16 6.97 8.29
C ARG A 123 -4.83 7.40 7.68
N SER A 124 -4.31 6.61 6.73
CA SER A 124 -3.02 6.89 6.09
C SER A 124 -3.07 8.09 5.16
N ALA A 125 -4.15 8.25 4.40
CA ALA A 125 -4.39 9.41 3.55
C ALA A 125 -4.54 10.69 4.38
N ILE A 126 -5.29 10.63 5.49
CA ILE A 126 -5.45 11.75 6.43
C ILE A 126 -4.11 12.09 7.06
N SER A 127 -3.35 11.11 7.57
CA SER A 127 -2.02 11.36 8.13
C SER A 127 -1.02 11.98 7.17
N ARG A 128 -1.25 11.86 5.86
CA ARG A 128 -0.43 12.48 4.85
C ARG A 128 -0.86 13.92 4.60
N GLY A 129 -2.15 14.16 4.37
CA GLY A 129 -2.67 15.49 4.01
C GLY A 129 -2.98 16.42 5.17
N HIS A 130 -3.08 15.90 6.40
CA HIS A 130 -3.37 16.67 7.60
C HIS A 130 -2.09 17.19 8.25
N ASN A 131 -2.16 18.35 8.88
CA ASN A 131 -1.07 18.92 9.67
C ASN A 131 -0.74 18.04 10.89
N LEU A 132 0.38 18.31 11.54
CA LEU A 132 0.73 17.61 12.78
C LEU A 132 -0.28 17.93 13.88
N LEU A 133 -0.76 16.90 14.58
CA LEU A 133 -1.57 16.99 15.79
C LEU A 133 -0.62 16.99 16.98
N ASN A 134 -0.48 18.11 17.69
CA ASN A 134 0.45 18.25 18.81
C ASN A 134 1.87 17.80 18.43
N SER A 135 2.35 18.22 17.25
CA SER A 135 3.66 17.84 16.68
C SER A 135 3.80 16.37 16.29
N ILE A 136 2.72 15.58 16.29
CA ILE A 136 2.69 14.17 15.93
C ILE A 136 1.83 13.98 14.66
N SER A 137 2.23 13.11 13.74
CA SER A 137 1.40 12.80 12.56
C SER A 137 0.13 12.04 12.97
N VAL A 138 -0.99 12.25 12.28
CA VAL A 138 -2.28 11.63 12.63
C VAL A 138 -2.18 10.10 12.80
N GLY A 139 -1.47 9.42 11.91
CA GLY A 139 -1.31 7.96 11.97
C GLY A 139 -0.48 7.46 13.15
N LYS A 140 0.28 8.33 13.83
CA LYS A 140 1.09 8.03 15.02
C LYS A 140 0.45 8.55 16.32
N HIS A 141 -0.65 9.29 16.23
CA HIS A 141 -1.31 9.84 17.41
C HIS A 141 -1.91 8.71 18.27
N PRO A 142 -1.63 8.64 19.59
CA PRO A 142 -2.05 7.53 20.45
C PRO A 142 -3.56 7.25 20.41
N GLY A 143 -4.39 8.28 20.41
CA GLY A 143 -5.86 8.13 20.33
C GLY A 143 -6.32 7.51 19.00
N ILE A 144 -5.65 7.82 17.89
CA ILE A 144 -5.98 7.25 16.57
C ILE A 144 -5.52 5.79 16.49
N ILE A 145 -4.34 5.47 17.01
CA ILE A 145 -3.85 4.09 17.08
C ILE A 145 -4.81 3.25 17.91
N HIS A 146 -5.15 3.71 19.11
CA HIS A 146 -6.06 3.00 20.01
C HIS A 146 -7.44 2.80 19.37
N HIS A 147 -8.00 3.82 18.72
CA HIS A 147 -9.26 3.70 18.01
C HIS A 147 -9.21 2.67 16.87
N MET A 148 -8.11 2.63 16.10
CA MET A 148 -7.91 1.63 15.05
C MET A 148 -7.77 0.21 15.62
N MET A 149 -7.12 0.06 16.77
CA MET A 149 -7.06 -1.24 17.49
C MET A 149 -8.47 -1.68 17.89
N ALA A 150 -9.27 -0.79 18.48
CA ALA A 150 -10.65 -1.09 18.84
C ALA A 150 -11.49 -1.52 17.61
N ILE A 151 -11.34 -0.85 16.46
CA ILE A 151 -11.99 -1.27 15.21
C ILE A 151 -11.55 -2.67 14.78
N MET A 152 -10.26 -2.99 14.93
CA MET A 152 -9.72 -4.30 14.56
C MET A 152 -10.30 -5.41 15.44
N ASP A 153 -10.31 -5.21 16.75
CA ASP A 153 -10.79 -6.19 17.73
C ASP A 153 -12.28 -6.51 17.49
N VAL A 154 -13.09 -5.46 17.32
CA VAL A 154 -14.53 -5.61 17.04
C VAL A 154 -14.78 -6.34 15.71
N ARG A 155 -13.87 -6.20 14.73
CA ARG A 155 -13.99 -6.82 13.40
C ARG A 155 -13.00 -7.93 13.16
N THR A 156 -12.63 -8.66 14.21
CA THR A 156 -11.76 -9.84 14.09
C THR A 156 -12.13 -10.62 12.82
N PRO A 157 -11.29 -10.60 11.77
CA PRO A 157 -11.71 -11.03 10.46
C PRO A 157 -11.96 -12.53 10.49
N LEU A 158 -13.19 -12.93 10.20
CA LEU A 158 -13.48 -14.32 9.87
C LEU A 158 -12.60 -14.72 8.68
N LEU A 159 -12.06 -15.94 8.74
CA LEU A 159 -11.28 -16.54 7.65
C LEU A 159 -12.03 -16.29 6.33
N ARG A 160 -11.37 -15.59 5.39
CA ARG A 160 -11.96 -15.23 4.09
C ARG A 160 -12.44 -16.47 3.32
N TYR A 161 -11.83 -17.61 3.60
CA TYR A 161 -12.18 -18.92 3.07
C TYR A 161 -12.43 -19.83 4.26
N GLN A 162 -13.68 -20.28 4.41
CA GLN A 162 -14.03 -21.30 5.42
C GLN A 162 -13.62 -22.71 4.97
N SER A 163 -13.36 -22.88 3.67
CA SER A 163 -12.87 -24.11 3.07
C SER A 163 -11.93 -23.80 1.89
N SER A 164 -10.97 -24.69 1.64
CA SER A 164 -10.26 -24.72 0.37
C SER A 164 -11.12 -25.44 -0.67
N TRP A 165 -10.89 -25.13 -1.94
CA TRP A 165 -11.44 -25.93 -3.04
C TRP A 165 -10.64 -27.23 -3.20
N ASP A 166 -11.28 -28.24 -3.78
CA ASP A 166 -10.70 -29.57 -3.99
C ASP A 166 -9.93 -29.61 -5.31
N VAL A 167 -8.62 -29.77 -5.22
CA VAL A 167 -7.71 -29.76 -6.38
C VAL A 167 -7.97 -30.96 -7.30
N ASP A 168 -8.36 -32.09 -6.74
CA ASP A 168 -8.58 -33.32 -7.49
C ASP A 168 -9.73 -33.17 -8.48
N LYS A 169 -10.78 -32.42 -8.12
CA LYS A 169 -11.89 -32.12 -9.04
C LYS A 169 -11.44 -31.40 -10.29
N VAL A 170 -10.49 -30.47 -10.16
CA VAL A 170 -9.95 -29.73 -11.30
C VAL A 170 -9.01 -30.60 -12.12
N LEU A 171 -8.14 -31.38 -11.48
CA LEU A 171 -7.25 -32.30 -12.18
C LEU A 171 -8.03 -33.37 -12.94
N ASN A 172 -9.12 -33.89 -12.38
CA ASN A 172 -10.01 -34.84 -13.03
C ASN A 172 -10.68 -34.21 -14.25
N CYS A 173 -11.22 -33.00 -14.15
CA CYS A 173 -11.81 -32.28 -15.28
C CYS A 173 -10.80 -32.04 -16.41
N ILE A 174 -9.56 -31.67 -16.07
CA ILE A 174 -8.48 -31.49 -17.05
C ILE A 174 -8.11 -32.81 -17.74
N THR A 175 -8.18 -33.92 -16.99
CA THR A 175 -7.91 -35.28 -17.51
C THR A 175 -9.03 -35.74 -18.46
N GLU A 176 -10.29 -35.43 -18.15
CA GLU A 176 -11.46 -35.75 -18.99
C GLU A 176 -11.44 -35.05 -20.35
N TRP A 177 -10.77 -33.89 -20.47
CA TRP A 177 -10.62 -33.19 -21.75
C TRP A 177 -9.78 -33.97 -22.78
N GLY A 178 -9.00 -34.97 -22.36
CA GLY A 178 -8.28 -35.85 -23.27
C GLY A 178 -7.06 -35.19 -23.95
N ASP A 179 -6.75 -35.67 -25.16
CA ASP A 179 -5.50 -35.34 -25.86
C ASP A 179 -5.49 -33.91 -26.39
N ASN A 180 -4.34 -33.24 -26.22
CA ASN A 180 -4.14 -31.83 -26.56
C ASN A 180 -4.36 -31.54 -28.05
N SER A 181 -4.08 -32.51 -28.92
CA SER A 181 -4.24 -32.39 -30.38
C SER A 181 -5.70 -32.24 -30.81
N SER A 182 -6.64 -32.76 -30.02
CA SER A 182 -8.08 -32.75 -30.31
C SER A 182 -8.81 -31.53 -29.73
N LEU A 183 -8.13 -30.75 -28.89
CA LEU A 183 -8.72 -29.67 -28.12
C LEU A 183 -8.75 -28.36 -28.90
N SER A 184 -9.83 -27.60 -28.71
CA SER A 184 -9.89 -26.23 -29.21
C SER A 184 -8.84 -25.36 -28.51
N MET A 185 -8.33 -24.35 -29.22
CA MET A 185 -7.36 -23.37 -28.67
C MET A 185 -7.85 -22.78 -27.33
N LYS A 186 -9.15 -22.51 -27.20
CA LYS A 186 -9.72 -21.99 -25.96
C LYS A 186 -9.51 -22.92 -24.78
N ILE A 187 -9.78 -24.22 -24.96
CA ILE A 187 -9.63 -25.23 -23.90
C ILE A 187 -8.15 -25.46 -23.59
N LEU A 188 -7.29 -25.47 -24.61
CA LEU A 188 -5.83 -25.55 -24.44
C LEU A 188 -5.29 -24.41 -23.57
N VAL A 189 -5.69 -23.17 -23.84
CA VAL A 189 -5.28 -22.00 -23.06
C VAL A 189 -5.82 -22.09 -21.63
N GLN A 190 -7.06 -22.54 -21.43
CA GLN A 190 -7.63 -22.74 -20.09
C GLN A 190 -6.88 -23.83 -19.31
N LYS A 191 -6.59 -24.97 -19.96
CA LYS A 191 -5.81 -26.09 -19.40
C LYS A 191 -4.43 -25.63 -18.95
N LEU A 192 -3.70 -24.95 -19.84
CA LEU A 192 -2.38 -24.40 -19.55
C LEU A 192 -2.44 -23.39 -18.40
N THR A 193 -3.35 -22.41 -18.47
CA THR A 193 -3.45 -21.36 -17.45
C THR A 193 -3.78 -21.93 -16.07
N MET A 194 -4.67 -22.94 -16.01
CA MET A 194 -5.03 -23.57 -14.74
C MET A 194 -3.88 -24.38 -14.14
N LEU A 195 -3.17 -25.16 -14.95
CA LEU A 195 -1.98 -25.90 -14.50
C LEU A 195 -0.86 -24.95 -14.06
N LEU A 196 -0.70 -23.83 -14.75
CA LEU A 196 0.28 -22.80 -14.41
C LEU A 196 -0.08 -22.09 -13.09
N ALA A 197 -1.37 -21.82 -12.87
CA ALA A 197 -1.86 -21.29 -11.60
C ALA A 197 -1.66 -22.26 -10.43
N LEU A 198 -1.88 -23.56 -10.68
CA LEU A 198 -1.69 -24.63 -9.70
C LEU A 198 -0.21 -24.82 -9.32
N THR A 199 0.68 -24.82 -10.30
CA THR A 199 2.12 -25.09 -10.11
C THR A 199 2.86 -23.89 -9.55
N LEU A 200 2.58 -22.68 -10.03
CA LEU A 200 3.24 -21.46 -9.52
C LEU A 200 2.68 -20.99 -8.18
N ALA A 201 1.45 -21.38 -7.82
CA ALA A 201 0.68 -20.83 -6.70
C ALA A 201 0.68 -19.28 -6.65
N GLY A 202 0.86 -18.65 -7.82
CA GLY A 202 1.06 -17.21 -7.98
C GLY A 202 -0.24 -16.44 -8.16
N LYS A 203 -0.18 -15.12 -8.02
CA LYS A 203 -1.32 -14.25 -8.33
C LYS A 203 -1.55 -14.20 -9.83
N VAL A 204 -2.80 -13.92 -10.23
CA VAL A 204 -3.17 -13.68 -11.64
C VAL A 204 -2.25 -12.62 -12.30
N SER A 205 -1.84 -11.58 -11.55
CA SER A 205 -0.93 -10.55 -12.04
C SER A 205 0.50 -11.03 -12.30
N GLU A 206 0.92 -12.15 -11.71
CA GLU A 206 2.24 -12.77 -11.94
C GLU A 206 2.15 -13.69 -13.16
N ILE A 207 1.09 -14.47 -13.27
CA ILE A 207 0.80 -15.29 -14.45
C ILE A 207 0.74 -14.42 -15.71
N HIS A 208 0.13 -13.25 -15.63
CA HIS A 208 0.06 -12.30 -16.75
C HIS A 208 1.43 -11.77 -17.20
N LYS A 209 2.45 -11.82 -16.35
CA LYS A 209 3.80 -11.32 -16.67
C LYS A 209 4.71 -12.37 -17.31
N LEU A 210 4.25 -13.62 -17.39
CA LEU A 210 5.04 -14.69 -17.97
C LEU A 210 5.24 -14.40 -19.47
N ASN A 211 6.49 -14.45 -19.90
CA ASN A 211 6.90 -14.24 -21.27
C ASN A 211 7.85 -15.36 -21.69
N LEU A 212 7.68 -15.85 -22.91
CA LEU A 212 8.53 -16.87 -23.53
C LEU A 212 9.97 -16.38 -23.73
N ASP A 213 10.18 -15.08 -23.94
CA ASP A 213 11.54 -14.50 -24.08
C ASP A 213 12.40 -14.70 -22.82
N PHE A 214 11.75 -14.86 -21.67
CA PHE A 214 12.38 -15.05 -20.37
C PHE A 214 12.10 -16.46 -19.81
N MET A 215 11.81 -17.43 -20.70
CA MET A 215 11.60 -18.82 -20.36
C MET A 215 12.89 -19.62 -20.62
N CYS A 216 13.31 -20.42 -19.65
CA CYS A 216 14.44 -21.33 -19.77
C CYS A 216 13.98 -22.76 -19.48
N ASP A 217 14.18 -23.65 -20.45
CA ASP A 217 13.94 -25.07 -20.30
C ASP A 217 15.17 -25.76 -19.71
N LYS A 218 14.99 -26.47 -18.58
CA LYS A 218 16.02 -27.28 -17.93
C LYS A 218 15.81 -28.79 -18.13
N GLY A 219 14.88 -29.18 -19.01
CA GLY A 219 14.49 -30.56 -19.30
C GLY A 219 13.50 -31.12 -18.28
N ASP A 220 13.85 -31.05 -16.99
CA ASP A 220 12.99 -31.53 -15.90
C ASP A 220 11.95 -30.48 -15.46
N HIS A 221 12.28 -29.20 -15.62
CA HIS A 221 11.38 -28.10 -15.26
C HIS A 221 11.63 -26.87 -16.15
N ILE A 222 10.62 -26.00 -16.21
CA ILE A 222 10.66 -24.74 -16.92
C ILE A 222 10.78 -23.59 -15.91
N ILE A 223 11.74 -22.71 -16.13
CA ILE A 223 11.96 -21.51 -15.31
C ILE A 223 11.49 -20.28 -16.09
N PHE A 224 10.59 -19.50 -15.49
CA PHE A 224 10.24 -18.18 -15.98
C PHE A 224 10.90 -17.09 -15.14
N GLN A 225 11.71 -16.24 -15.78
CA GLN A 225 12.29 -15.07 -15.13
C GLN A 225 11.35 -13.86 -15.27
N ILE A 226 10.76 -13.42 -14.16
CA ILE A 226 9.87 -12.26 -14.16
C ILE A 226 10.72 -11.00 -14.00
N ASN A 227 11.02 -10.33 -15.11
CA ASN A 227 11.70 -9.03 -15.07
C ASN A 227 10.74 -7.93 -14.61
N PHE A 228 11.17 -7.17 -13.60
CA PHE A 228 10.52 -5.91 -13.24
C PHE A 228 11.19 -4.80 -14.06
N PRO A 229 10.47 -4.10 -14.97
CA PRO A 229 11.05 -2.95 -15.64
C PRO A 229 11.49 -1.93 -14.59
N GLN A 230 12.75 -1.47 -14.70
CA GLN A 230 13.34 -0.43 -13.86
C GLN A 230 12.78 0.96 -14.19
#